data_AF-A0A653IWB0-F1
#
_entry.id   AF-A0A653IWB0-F1
#
_cell.length_a   1.000
_cell.length_b   1.000
_cell.length_c   1.000
_cell.angle_alpha   90.00
_cell.angle_beta   90.00
_cell.angle_gamma   90.00
#
_symmetry.space_group_name_H-M   'P 1'
#
loop_
_entity.id
_entity.type
_entity.pdbx_description
1 polymer ?
#
loop_
_entity_poly.entity_id
_entity_poly.type
_entity_poly.pdbx_seq_one_letter_code
_entity_poly.pdbx_strand_id
1 'polypeptide(L)' 'MKRLDRVVAGNLGDFAPVGDGVSEMRIFYGPGYRLYFVQRGNAVIVLLCGGDKSTQDYDIATAKDLAKELDDG' A
#
# COMPACT_ATOMS: atom_id res chain seq x y z
N MET A 1 21.32 -12.39 14.95
CA MET A 1 19.92 -12.37 15.43
C MET A 1 19.47 -10.92 15.63
N LYS A 2 19.22 -10.16 14.56
CA LYS A 2 18.71 -8.77 14.63
C LYS A 2 18.10 -8.39 13.27
N ARG A 3 16.78 -8.47 13.12
CA ARG A 3 15.98 -7.66 12.16
C ARG A 3 14.48 -7.98 12.17
N LEU A 4 14.08 -9.18 12.58
CA LEU A 4 12.64 -9.53 12.62
C LEU A 4 11.85 -8.81 13.74
N ASP A 5 12.51 -8.30 14.77
CA ASP A 5 11.82 -7.70 15.94
C ASP A 5 11.32 -6.26 15.73
N ARG A 6 11.48 -5.68 14.53
CA ARG A 6 11.08 -4.28 14.26
C ARG A 6 9.74 -4.13 13.52
N VAL A 7 8.96 -5.21 13.43
CA VAL A 7 7.58 -5.20 12.92
C VAL A 7 6.61 -5.46 14.07
N VAL A 8 6.84 -4.78 15.20
CA VAL A 8 5.89 -4.72 16.31
C VAL A 8 5.08 -3.43 16.13
N ALA A 9 3.88 -3.58 15.56
CA ALA A 9 2.69 -2.74 15.78
C ALA A 9 2.85 -1.20 15.75
N GLY A 10 3.74 -0.63 14.93
CA GLY A 10 3.86 0.83 14.80
C GLY A 10 4.85 1.38 13.76
N ASN A 11 5.69 0.54 13.15
CA ASN A 11 6.63 0.90 12.08
C ASN A 11 6.27 0.19 10.76
N LEU A 12 5.06 0.38 10.24
CA LEU A 12 4.62 -0.23 8.96
C LEU A 12 5.43 0.22 7.72
N GLY A 13 6.47 1.05 7.90
CA GLY A 13 7.31 1.59 6.84
C GLY A 13 6.95 3.03 6.51
N ASP A 14 7.50 3.55 5.41
CA ASP A 14 7.11 4.85 4.84
C ASP A 14 5.83 4.64 4.04
N PHE A 15 4.66 4.89 4.65
CA PHE A 15 3.39 4.85 3.97
C PHE A 15 2.60 6.15 4.18
N ALA A 16 1.81 6.53 3.18
CA ALA A 16 1.02 7.76 3.16
C ALA A 16 -0.38 7.48 2.60
N PRO A 17 -1.44 8.07 3.17
CA PRO A 17 -2.77 8.01 2.59
C PRO A 17 -2.79 8.73 1.24
N VAL A 18 -3.42 8.11 0.23
CA VAL A 18 -3.64 8.69 -1.11
C VAL A 18 -5.10 9.02 -1.38
N GLY A 19 -5.96 8.86 -0.37
CA GLY A 19 -7.39 9.14 -0.41
C GLY A 19 -8.24 7.90 -0.67
N ASP A 20 -9.55 8.02 -0.48
CA ASP A 20 -10.55 6.97 -0.74
C ASP A 20 -10.26 5.65 0.01
N GLY A 21 -9.76 5.76 1.25
CA GLY A 21 -9.41 4.59 2.07
C GLY A 21 -8.11 3.87 1.65
N VAL A 22 -7.43 4.33 0.60
CA VAL A 22 -6.20 3.75 0.07
C VAL A 22 -4.97 4.42 0.68
N SER A 23 -3.96 3.59 1.00
CA SER A 23 -2.63 4.03 1.42
C SER A 23 -1.55 3.49 0.47
N GLU A 24 -0.56 4.32 0.17
CA GLU A 24 0.66 3.95 -0.55
C GLU A 24 1.76 3.62 0.46
N MET A 25 2.42 2.47 0.32
CA MET A 25 3.65 2.12 1.03
C MET A 25 4.84 2.13 0.06
N ARG A 26 5.89 2.86 0.42
CA ARG A 26 7.13 2.96 -0.35
C ARG A 26 8.15 1.96 0.16
N ILE A 27 8.60 1.09 -0.73
CA ILE A 27 9.62 0.10 -0.46
C ILE A 27 10.93 0.59 -1.08
N PHE A 28 11.86 1.02 -0.22
CA PHE A 28 13.22 1.43 -0.60
C PHE A 28 14.13 0.23 -0.89
N TYR A 29 13.72 -0.61 -1.85
CA TYR A 29 14.50 -1.76 -2.32
C TYR A 29 14.51 -1.78 -3.85
N GLY A 30 15.70 -1.91 -4.45
CA GLY A 30 15.86 -1.89 -5.91
C GLY A 30 15.45 -0.55 -6.53
N PRO A 31 14.66 -0.52 -7.62
CA PRO A 31 14.26 0.71 -8.31
C PRO A 31 13.31 1.61 -7.51
N GLY A 32 12.85 1.17 -6.33
CA GLY A 32 11.85 1.87 -5.52
C GLY A 32 10.44 1.46 -5.93
N TYR A 33 9.85 0.53 -5.17
CA TYR A 33 8.50 0.04 -5.43
C TYR A 33 7.47 0.76 -4.57
N ARG A 34 6.24 0.86 -5.09
CA ARG A 34 5.08 1.33 -4.35
C ARG A 34 4.02 0.25 -4.29
N LEU A 35 3.54 -0.04 -3.10
CA LEU A 35 2.39 -0.91 -2.89
C LEU A 35 1.21 -0.06 -2.44
N TYR A 36 0.03 -0.33 -2.97
CA TYR A 36 -1.21 0.29 -2.51
C TYR A 36 -2.02 -0.73 -1.73
N PHE A 37 -2.63 -0.30 -0.64
CA PHE A 37 -3.40 -1.19 0.21
C PHE A 37 -4.56 -0.46 0.87
N VAL A 38 -5.54 -1.24 1.29
CA VAL A 38 -6.62 -0.79 2.19
C VAL A 38 -6.53 -1.58 3.50
N GLN A 39 -6.94 -0.95 4.59
CA GLN A 39 -7.01 -1.61 5.90
C GLN A 39 -8.48 -1.86 6.27
N ARG A 40 -8.83 -3.13 6.48
CA ARG A 40 -10.16 -3.54 6.98
C ARG A 40 -10.02 -4.19 8.34
N GLY A 41 -10.34 -3.42 9.38
CA GLY A 41 -10.10 -3.83 10.76
C GLY A 41 -8.62 -4.15 10.98
N ASN A 42 -8.32 -5.43 11.23
CA ASN A 42 -6.96 -5.93 11.46
C ASN A 42 -6.31 -6.55 10.21
N ALA A 43 -7.01 -6.60 9.08
CA ALA A 43 -6.50 -7.15 7.83
C ALA A 43 -5.98 -6.04 6.90
N VAL A 44 -4.79 -6.25 6.34
CA VAL A 44 -4.24 -5.42 5.26
C VAL A 44 -4.52 -6.13 3.94
N ILE A 45 -5.25 -5.47 3.04
CA ILE A 45 -5.55 -5.97 1.71
C ILE A 45 -4.63 -5.26 0.72
N VAL A 46 -3.70 -6.00 0.13
CA VAL A 46 -2.77 -5.48 -0.88
C VAL A 46 -3.48 -5.43 -2.23
N LEU A 47 -3.54 -4.24 -2.81
CA LEU A 47 -4.05 -4.02 -4.15
C LEU A 47 -2.90 -4.29 -5.13
N LEU A 48 -3.06 -5.26 -6.03
CA LEU A 48 -1.99 -5.75 -6.92
C LEU A 48 -1.55 -4.75 -8.02
N CYS A 49 -1.91 -3.48 -7.89
CA CYS A 49 -1.49 -2.37 -8.74
C CYS A 49 -0.19 -1.76 -8.22
N GLY A 50 0.91 -2.52 -8.23
CA GLY A 50 2.23 -2.01 -7.84
C GLY A 50 3.07 -1.58 -9.04
N GLY A 51 3.68 -0.40 -8.97
CA GLY A 51 4.54 0.15 -10.02
C GLY A 51 5.74 0.92 -9.47
N ASP A 52 6.43 1.63 -10.35
CA ASP A 52 7.55 2.53 -10.00
C ASP A 52 7.10 3.99 -9.93
N LYS A 53 8.04 4.94 -9.90
CA LYS A 53 7.68 6.36 -9.82
C LYS A 53 6.91 6.89 -11.03
N SER A 54 7.16 6.33 -12.22
CA SER A 54 6.61 6.79 -13.48
C SER A 54 5.13 6.45 -13.67
N THR A 55 4.61 5.45 -12.97
CA THR A 55 3.22 4.98 -13.08
C THR A 55 2.34 5.38 -11.89
N GLN A 56 2.86 6.17 -10.94
CA GLN A 56 2.22 6.46 -9.67
C GLN A 56 0.75 6.89 -9.78
N ASP A 57 0.45 7.88 -10.60
CA ASP A 57 -0.89 8.45 -10.70
C ASP A 57 -1.90 7.43 -11.26
N TYR A 58 -1.44 6.61 -12.21
CA TYR A 58 -2.24 5.52 -12.79
C TYR A 58 -2.49 4.41 -11.77
N ASP A 59 -1.46 4.05 -11.01
CA ASP A 59 -1.55 3.01 -9.99
C ASP A 59 -2.46 3.46 -8.83
N ILE A 60 -2.41 4.73 -8.42
CA ILE A 60 -3.32 5.32 -7.43
C ILE A 60 -4.76 5.26 -7.92
N ALA A 61 -5.03 5.66 -9.16
CA ALA A 61 -6.39 5.61 -9.72
C ALA A 61 -6.92 4.17 -9.72
N THR A 62 -6.11 3.22 -10.20
CA THR A 62 -6.46 1.79 -10.23
C THR A 62 -6.68 1.25 -8.82
N ALA A 63 -5.85 1.62 -7.85
CA ALA A 63 -5.99 1.21 -6.47
C ALA A 63 -7.31 1.69 -5.86
N LYS A 64 -7.71 2.92 -6.15
CA LYS A 64 -8.98 3.49 -5.68
C LYS A 64 -10.20 2.79 -6.28
N ASP A 65 -10.13 2.41 -7.55
CA ASP A 65 -11.22 1.68 -8.18
C ASP A 65 -11.34 0.25 -7.62
N LEU A 66 -10.22 -0.45 -7.44
CA LEU A 66 -10.21 -1.75 -6.76
C LEU A 66 -10.70 -1.67 -5.31
N ALA A 67 -10.38 -0.58 -4.59
CA ALA A 67 -10.85 -0.37 -3.22
C ALA A 67 -12.38 -0.25 -3.15
N LYS A 68 -12.99 0.48 -4.09
CA LYS A 68 -14.46 0.59 -4.18
C LYS A 68 -15.10 -0.77 -4.44
N GLU A 69 -14.56 -1.53 -5.41
CA GLU A 69 -15.07 -2.87 -5.72
C GLU A 69 -15.01 -3.82 -4.52
N LEU A 70 -14.00 -3.68 -3.67
CA LEU A 70 -13.91 -4.46 -2.45
C LEU A 70 -15.03 -4.07 -1.47
N ASP A 71 -15.42 -2.79 -1.37
CA ASP A 71 -16.40 -2.27 -0.38
C ASP A 71 -17.84 -2.60 -0.77
N ASP A 72 -18.09 -2.84 -2.06
CA ASP A 72 -19.41 -3.19 -2.62
C ASP A 72 -19.74 -4.70 -2.52
N GLY A 73 -18.95 -5.49 -1.78
CA GLY A 73 -19.07 -6.95 -1.63
C GLY A 73 -19.49 -7.45 -0.26
#